data_AF-A0A645H1Q3-F1
#
_entry.id   AF-A0A645H1Q3-F1
#
_cell.length_a   1.000
_cell.length_b   1.000
_cell.length_c   1.000
_cell.angle_alpha   90.00
_cell.angle_beta   90.00
_cell.angle_gamma   90.00
#
_symmetry.space_group_name_H-M   'P 1'
#
loop_
_entity.id
_entity.type
_entity.pdbx_description
1 polymer ?
#
loop_
_entity_poly.entity_id
_entity_poly.type
_entity_poly.pdbx_seq_one_letter_code
_entity_poly.pdbx_strand_id
1 'polypeptide(L)'
;MAETGELVNIDGIGNRLSASLYGPKKLYFVCGINKIAPDLPAAIEQARNVAAPANAKRLNKKTPCATTGRCHDCNSPDRICRAMVIHMGPTMISSCTEVIIVGENLGV
;
A
#
# COMPACT_ATOMS: atom_id res chain seq x y z
N MET A 1 3.58 2.70 5.86
CA MET A 1 3.08 2.44 7.24
C MET A 1 3.32 3.68 8.05
N ALA A 2 2.52 3.88 9.08
CA ALA A 2 2.74 4.94 10.04
C ALA A 2 3.61 4.44 11.20
N GLU A 3 4.39 5.33 11.82
CA GLU A 3 5.11 5.08 13.08
C GLU A 3 4.12 4.77 14.23
N THR A 4 2.88 5.23 14.10
CA THR A 4 1.75 4.91 14.99
C THR A 4 1.24 3.48 14.86
N GLY A 5 1.74 2.70 13.89
CA GLY A 5 1.50 1.25 13.79
C GLY A 5 0.56 0.82 12.65
N GLU A 6 -0.08 1.76 11.96
CA GLU A 6 -1.02 1.43 10.89
C GLU A 6 -0.33 1.08 9.57
N LEU A 7 -0.80 0.01 8.92
CA LEU A 7 -0.35 -0.38 7.59
C LEU A 7 -1.37 0.07 6.55
N VAL A 8 -0.91 0.85 5.57
CA VAL A 8 -1.73 1.32 4.44
C VAL A 8 -1.40 0.49 3.21
N ASN A 9 -2.41 -0.16 2.62
CA ASN A 9 -2.26 -0.96 1.41
C ASN A 9 -3.28 -0.52 0.35
N ILE A 10 -2.85 -0.43 -0.91
CA ILE A 10 -3.66 0.05 -2.04
C ILE A 10 -3.63 -0.98 -3.18
N ASP A 11 -4.80 -1.27 -3.73
CA ASP A 11 -4.95 -2.21 -4.83
C ASP A 11 -6.05 -1.79 -5.82
N GLY A 12 -5.94 -2.26 -7.06
CA GLY A 12 -6.90 -2.06 -8.14
C GLY A 12 -7.84 -3.25 -8.31
N ILE A 13 -7.29 -4.47 -8.25
CA ILE A 13 -8.02 -5.73 -8.36
C ILE A 13 -8.58 -6.16 -7.00
N GLY A 14 -7.88 -5.81 -5.92
CA GLY A 14 -8.26 -6.12 -4.54
C GLY A 14 -7.73 -7.45 -4.03
N ASN A 15 -7.04 -8.25 -4.86
CA ASN A 15 -6.53 -9.58 -4.50
C ASN A 15 -5.51 -9.54 -3.34
N ARG A 16 -4.62 -8.54 -3.31
CA ARG A 16 -3.67 -8.40 -2.19
C ARG A 16 -4.37 -7.94 -0.91
N LEU A 17 -5.40 -7.10 -1.02
CA LEU A 17 -6.17 -6.63 0.13
C LEU A 17 -7.00 -7.78 0.72
N SER A 18 -7.72 -8.53 -0.10
CA SER A 18 -8.50 -9.68 0.33
C SER A 18 -7.62 -10.74 0.98
N ALA A 19 -6.44 -11.03 0.41
CA ALA A 19 -5.47 -11.93 1.02
C ALA A 19 -5.01 -11.41 2.39
N SER A 20 -4.75 -10.11 2.55
CA SER A 20 -4.36 -9.56 3.85
C SER A 20 -5.49 -9.56 4.91
N LEU A 21 -6.76 -9.61 4.48
CA LEU A 21 -7.92 -9.55 5.38
C LEU A 21 -8.45 -10.93 5.77
N TYR A 22 -8.59 -11.84 4.79
CA TYR A 22 -9.24 -13.14 4.93
C TYR A 22 -8.37 -14.29 4.37
N GLY A 23 -7.14 -14.02 3.95
CA GLY A 23 -6.31 -15.03 3.29
C GLY A 23 -5.64 -16.00 4.27
N PRO A 24 -4.33 -15.88 4.49
CA PRO A 24 -3.55 -16.88 5.18
C PRO A 24 -3.70 -16.80 6.71
N LYS A 25 -3.52 -17.94 7.39
CA LYS A 25 -3.42 -17.99 8.86
C LYS A 25 -2.20 -17.27 9.42
N LYS A 26 -1.12 -17.18 8.62
CA LYS A 26 0.10 -16.44 8.95
C LYS A 26 0.33 -15.36 7.89
N LEU A 27 0.43 -14.12 8.32
CA LEU A 27 0.60 -12.96 7.45
C LEU A 27 1.86 -12.20 7.83
N TYR A 28 2.72 -11.97 6.85
CA TYR A 28 3.96 -11.21 7.02
C TYR A 28 3.94 -9.99 6.11
N PHE A 29 3.97 -8.81 6.70
CA PHE A 29 4.14 -7.56 5.97
C PHE A 29 5.62 -7.19 5.96
N VAL A 30 6.25 -7.27 4.79
CA VAL A 30 7.66 -6.90 4.63
C VAL A 30 7.75 -5.49 4.04
N CYS A 31 8.34 -4.57 4.79
CA CYS A 31 8.46 -3.16 4.42
C CYS A 31 9.91 -2.68 4.56
N GLY A 32 10.39 -1.89 3.60
CA GLY A 32 11.66 -1.16 3.74
C GLY A 32 11.47 0.13 4.53
N ILE A 33 12.56 0.69 5.06
CA ILE A 33 12.53 1.95 5.83
C ILE A 33 11.94 3.13 5.04
N ASN A 34 12.07 3.11 3.71
CA ASN A 34 11.50 4.13 2.80
C ASN A 34 9.96 4.19 2.77
N LYS A 35 9.27 3.28 3.47
CA LYS A 35 7.80 3.22 3.54
C LYS A 35 7.25 3.61 4.90
N ILE A 36 8.10 4.07 5.82
CA ILE A 36 7.68 4.53 7.15
C ILE A 36 7.39 6.03 7.06
N ALA A 37 6.26 6.44 7.62
CA ALA A 37 5.79 7.82 7.67
C ALA A 37 5.43 8.17 9.12
N PRO A 38 5.51 9.45 9.54
CA PRO A 38 5.34 9.83 10.94
C PRO A 38 3.94 9.53 11.50
N ASP A 39 2.90 9.61 10.67
CA ASP A 39 1.52 9.37 11.08
C ASP A 39 0.68 8.72 9.97
N LEU A 40 -0.55 8.33 10.30
CA LEU A 40 -1.47 7.72 9.34
C LEU A 40 -1.79 8.63 8.14
N PRO A 41 -2.13 9.92 8.29
CA PRO A 41 -2.30 10.83 7.15
C PRO A 41 -1.09 10.86 6.20
N ALA A 42 0.13 10.97 6.74
CA ALA A 42 1.36 10.96 5.95
C ALA A 42 1.59 9.61 5.27
N ALA A 43 1.26 8.50 5.93
CA ALA A 43 1.34 7.17 5.33
C ALA A 43 0.35 7.00 4.16
N ILE A 44 -0.87 7.53 4.30
CA ILE A 44 -1.88 7.55 3.23
C ILE A 44 -1.38 8.41 2.06
N GLU A 45 -0.84 9.58 2.35
CA GLU A 45 -0.30 10.50 1.35
C GLU A 45 0.87 9.86 0.59
N GLN A 46 1.83 9.27 1.30
CA GLN A 46 2.95 8.53 0.72
C GLN A 46 2.45 7.38 -0.18
N ALA A 47 1.45 6.62 0.26
CA ALA A 47 0.87 5.55 -0.54
C ALA A 47 0.17 6.07 -1.82
N ARG A 48 -0.58 7.17 -1.72
CA ARG A 48 -1.36 7.75 -2.84
C ARG A 48 -0.52 8.55 -3.82
N ASN A 49 0.46 9.29 -3.35
CA ASN A 49 1.21 10.28 -4.13
C ASN A 49 2.63 9.85 -4.50
N VAL A 50 3.17 8.80 -3.87
CA VAL A 50 4.50 8.26 -4.22
C VAL A 50 4.38 6.82 -4.72
N ALA A 51 3.90 5.90 -3.89
CA ALA A 51 3.91 4.47 -4.22
C ALA A 51 2.94 4.11 -5.36
N ALA A 52 1.70 4.59 -5.32
CA ALA A 52 0.72 4.30 -6.37
C ALA A 52 1.11 4.89 -7.74
N PRO A 53 1.58 6.15 -7.86
CA PRO A 53 2.06 6.70 -9.12
C PRO A 53 3.28 5.94 -9.68
N ALA A 54 4.28 5.64 -8.84
CA ALA A 54 5.45 4.88 -9.25
C ALA A 54 5.06 3.47 -9.76
N ASN A 55 4.14 2.80 -9.06
CA ASN A 55 3.64 1.49 -9.47
C ASN A 55 2.78 1.55 -10.74
N ALA A 56 1.95 2.59 -10.91
CA ALA A 56 1.17 2.80 -12.13
C ALA A 56 2.07 3.02 -13.35
N LYS A 57 3.15 3.79 -13.19
CA LYS A 57 4.20 3.98 -14.20
C LYS A 57 4.89 2.67 -14.54
N ARG A 58 5.35 1.91 -13.54
CA ARG A 58 5.98 0.59 -13.71
C ARG A 58 5.09 -0.40 -14.47
N LEU A 59 3.78 -0.35 -14.22
CA LEU A 59 2.78 -1.21 -14.86
C LEU A 59 2.27 -0.66 -16.21
N ASN A 60 2.87 0.41 -16.74
CA ASN A 60 2.50 1.06 -18.00
C ASN A 60 1.00 1.39 -18.11
N LYS A 61 0.39 1.89 -17.03
CA LYS A 61 -1.05 2.21 -16.97
C LYS A 61 -1.35 3.54 -17.63
N LYS A 62 -2.49 3.63 -18.34
CA LYS A 62 -2.96 4.88 -18.96
C LYS A 62 -3.67 5.77 -17.93
N THR A 63 -2.87 6.30 -17.00
CA THR A 63 -3.34 7.12 -15.89
C THR A 63 -2.54 8.42 -15.80
N PRO A 64 -3.14 9.55 -15.38
CA PRO A 64 -2.40 10.80 -15.25
C PRO A 64 -1.20 10.71 -14.30
N CYS A 65 -1.30 9.90 -13.24
CA CYS A 65 -0.23 9.72 -12.27
C CYS A 65 0.97 8.94 -12.82
N ALA A 66 0.77 8.02 -13.77
CA ALA A 66 1.87 7.33 -14.44
C ALA A 66 2.77 8.29 -15.25
N THR A 67 2.18 9.36 -15.80
CA THR A 67 2.91 10.37 -16.59
C THR A 67 3.50 11.47 -15.72
N THR A 68 2.73 11.96 -14.75
CA THR A 68 3.08 13.16 -13.96
C THR A 68 3.84 12.86 -12.67
N GLY A 69 3.84 11.60 -12.21
CA GLY A 69 4.49 11.20 -10.96
C GLY A 69 3.74 11.58 -9.67
N ARG A 70 2.54 12.16 -9.76
CA ARG A 70 1.70 12.50 -8.58
C ARG A 70 0.25 12.08 -8.78
N CYS A 71 -0.51 11.94 -7.69
CA CYS A 71 -1.93 11.61 -7.79
C CYS A 71 -2.75 12.80 -8.32
N HIS A 72 -3.78 12.49 -9.12
CA HIS A 72 -4.76 13.45 -9.64
C HIS A 72 -6.19 13.10 -9.24
N ASP A 73 -6.33 12.19 -8.28
CA ASP A 73 -7.62 11.62 -7.86
C ASP A 73 -8.51 11.20 -9.05
N CYS A 74 -7.89 10.56 -10.04
CA CYS A 74 -8.53 10.33 -11.33
C CYS A 74 -9.55 9.18 -11.29
N ASN A 75 -10.49 9.22 -12.24
CA ASN A 75 -11.41 8.11 -12.52
C ASN A 75 -11.02 7.29 -13.76
N SER A 76 -9.73 7.26 -14.11
CA SER A 76 -9.25 6.45 -15.25
C SER A 76 -9.68 4.98 -15.09
N PRO A 77 -10.18 4.34 -16.17
CA PRO A 77 -10.46 2.91 -16.17
C PRO A 77 -9.26 2.07 -15.69
N ASP A 78 -8.04 2.51 -16.05
CA ASP A 78 -6.77 1.84 -15.74
C ASP A 78 -6.22 2.11 -14.32
N ARG A 79 -6.93 2.85 -13.46
CA ARG A 79 -6.43 3.19 -12.12
C ARG A 79 -6.20 1.91 -11.28
N ILE A 80 -5.03 1.84 -10.66
CA ILE A 80 -4.62 0.73 -9.78
C ILE A 80 -4.89 0.99 -8.30
N CYS A 81 -5.49 2.13 -7.98
CA CYS A 81 -5.81 2.57 -6.62
C CYS A 81 -7.32 2.61 -6.41
N ARG A 82 -7.99 1.48 -6.59
CA ARG A 82 -9.45 1.35 -6.48
C ARG A 82 -9.91 1.13 -5.05
N ALA A 83 -9.12 0.42 -4.27
CA ALA A 83 -9.40 0.10 -2.87
C ALA A 83 -8.17 0.39 -2.03
N MET A 84 -8.42 0.82 -0.79
CA MET A 84 -7.42 1.04 0.24
C MET A 84 -7.87 0.33 1.50
N VAL A 85 -6.94 -0.37 2.15
CA VAL A 85 -7.15 -0.96 3.48
C VAL A 85 -6.12 -0.38 4.42
N ILE A 86 -6.59 -0.03 5.60
CA ILE A 86 -5.76 0.38 6.73
C ILE A 86 -5.88 -0.75 7.76
N HIS A 87 -4.78 -1.46 8.00
CA HIS A 87 -4.71 -2.42 9.10
C HIS A 87 -4.32 -1.66 10.37
N MET A 88 -5.25 -1.60 11.32
CA MET A 88 -5.03 -1.01 12.66
C MET A 88 -4.56 -2.06 13.68
N GLY A 89 -4.45 -3.32 13.26
CA GLY A 89 -4.09 -4.47 14.07
C GLY A 89 -4.28 -5.77 13.28
N PRO A 90 -3.89 -6.92 13.87
CA PRO A 90 -4.14 -8.23 13.27
C PRO A 90 -5.65 -8.49 13.15
N THR A 91 -6.07 -9.09 12.04
CA THR A 91 -7.45 -9.58 11.91
C THR A 91 -7.64 -10.84 12.75
N MET A 92 -8.87 -11.09 13.19
CA MET A 92 -9.21 -12.23 14.06
C MET A 92 -8.96 -13.61 13.43
N ILE A 93 -8.76 -13.66 12.11
CA ILE A 93 -8.55 -14.90 11.36
C ILE A 93 -7.07 -15.29 11.33
N SER A 94 -6.18 -14.29 11.38
CA SER A 94 -4.75 -14.52 11.38
C SER A 94 -4.30 -15.00 12.76
N SER A 95 -3.78 -16.23 12.81
CA SER A 95 -3.11 -16.76 14.00
C SER A 95 -1.77 -16.07 14.31
N CYS A 96 -1.20 -15.39 13.32
CA CYS A 96 0.05 -14.66 13.41
C CYS A 96 0.05 -13.58 12.32
N THR A 97 0.29 -12.34 12.74
CA THR A 97 0.52 -11.22 11.82
C THR A 97 1.77 -10.50 12.30
N GLU A 98 2.80 -10.46 11.46
CA GLU A 98 4.08 -9.83 11.76
C GLU A 98 4.41 -8.77 10.73
N VAL A 99 5.04 -7.69 11.20
CA VAL A 99 5.61 -6.66 10.34
C VAL A 99 7.12 -6.74 10.43
N ILE A 100 7.76 -6.99 9.30
CA ILE A 100 9.21 -7.08 9.18
C ILE A 100 9.71 -5.80 8.51
N ILE A 101 10.44 -5.00 9.29
CA ILE A 101 11.09 -3.79 8.79
C ILE A 101 12.51 -4.16 8.37
N VAL A 102 12.79 -3.99 7.08
CA VAL A 102 14.12 -4.18 6.51
C VAL A 102 14.81 -2.82 6.51
N GLY A 103 16.03 -2.76 7.06
CA GLY A 103 16.85 -1.55 7.22
C GLY A 103 17.31 -0.88 5.91
N GLU A 104 16.72 -1.22 4.77
CA GLU A 104 17.09 -0.78 3.43
C GLU A 104 15.87 -0.26 2.67
N ASN A 105 16.13 0.48 1.58
CA ASN A 105 15.07 0.93 0.68
C ASN A 105 14.55 -0.25 -0.15
N LEU A 106 13.27 -0.60 0.01
CA LEU A 106 12.65 -1.72 -0.70
C LEU A 106 11.44 -1.31 -1.53
N GLY A 107 11.35 -1.91 -2.72
CA GLY A 107 10.26 -1.67 -3.67
C GLY A 107 10.42 -0.35 -4.43
N VAL A 108 9.30 0.08 -5.00
CA VAL A 108 9.20 1.14 -6.01
C VAL A 108 7.97 1.98 -5.74
#